data_AF-A0A8C0RPC8-F1
#
_entry.id   AF-A0A8C0RPC8-F1
#
_cell.length_a   1.000
_cell.length_b   1.000
_cell.length_c   1.000
_cell.angle_alpha   90.00
_cell.angle_beta   90.00
_cell.angle_gamma   90.00
#
_symmetry.space_group_name_H-M   'P 1'
#
loop_
_entity.id
_entity.type
_entity.pdbx_description
1 polymer ?
#
loop_
_entity_poly.entity_id
_entity_poly.type
_entity_poly.pdbx_seq_one_letter_code
_entity_poly.pdbx_strand_id
1 'polypeptide(L)'
;MQPRRITQVDGLHFCEVIRRRFPSYGGSYQTISQDVTIAEDDEVDALHRVSPRPAAAALAALLDAGGPGPGATRAARGQPPPEPQRPRARPGARARSSRRVARAVPPEMNAAADAEFNILLATDSYKVTHYKQYPPNTSKVYSYFECREKKTENSKIKKVKYEETVFYGLQYILNKYLKGKVVTAEKIQEAKEVYREHFQDDVFNEKGWNYILEKYDGHLPIEIKAVPEGYVIPRGNVLFTVENTDPECYWLTNWIEQNQTFLLLKRIIKWTVTHSFTAYAEMFQTILVQSWYPITVATNSREQKKILAKYLLETSGNLDGLEYKLHDFGYRGVSSQETAGIGASAHLVNFKGTDTVAGIAFVKKYYGTKDPVPGYSVPAAEHSTITAWGKDREKDAFEHIVTQFSSVPVSVVSDSYDIYNACEKIWGEDLRHLILSRTTEAPLIIRPDSGNPLDTVLKVLDILGKKFPITENSKGYKLLPPYLRVIQGDGVDINTLQEIVEGMKQKKWSIENIAFGSGGALLQKLTRDLLNCSFKCSYVVTNGLGINVFKDPVADPNKRSKKGRLSLHRTPAGNFVTLEEGKGDLEEYGHDLLHTVFKNGKVTKSYSFDEIRKNAKLNIELEVAPH
;
A
#
# COMPACT_ATOMS: atom_id res chain seq x y z
N MET A 1 -53.37 -6.33 29.25
CA MET A 1 -53.40 -7.65 28.58
C MET A 1 -52.03 -8.28 28.73
N GLN A 2 -51.95 -9.49 29.30
CA GLN A 2 -50.70 -10.22 29.53
C GLN A 2 -50.01 -10.62 28.21
N PRO A 3 -48.66 -10.65 28.13
CA PRO A 3 -47.97 -11.37 27.08
C PRO A 3 -47.89 -12.87 27.41
N ARG A 4 -48.31 -13.69 26.44
CA ARG A 4 -48.31 -15.15 26.48
C ARG A 4 -46.90 -15.72 26.34
N ARG A 5 -46.68 -16.82 27.08
CA ARG A 5 -45.50 -17.71 27.06
C ARG A 5 -45.19 -18.22 25.65
N ILE A 6 -43.92 -18.16 25.26
CA ILE A 6 -43.35 -19.01 24.20
C ILE A 6 -42.82 -20.27 24.88
N THR A 7 -43.29 -21.41 24.40
CA THR A 7 -42.90 -22.76 24.82
C THR A 7 -41.45 -23.06 24.45
N GLN A 8 -40.67 -23.52 25.42
CA GLN A 8 -39.40 -24.23 25.24
C GLN A 8 -39.63 -25.46 24.37
N VAL A 9 -38.84 -25.63 23.32
CA VAL A 9 -38.67 -26.92 22.64
C VAL A 9 -37.33 -27.47 23.10
N ASP A 10 -37.39 -28.62 23.79
CA ASP A 10 -36.27 -29.26 24.47
C ASP A 10 -35.14 -29.70 23.53
N GLY A 11 -33.91 -29.38 23.94
CA GLY A 11 -32.64 -29.75 23.28
C GLY A 11 -32.28 -31.25 23.32
N LEU A 12 -33.26 -32.14 23.54
CA LEU A 12 -33.06 -33.58 23.61
C LEU A 12 -33.07 -34.27 22.23
N HIS A 13 -33.59 -33.62 21.18
CA HIS A 13 -33.69 -34.23 19.85
C HIS A 13 -32.40 -34.16 19.01
N PHE A 14 -31.42 -33.34 19.39
CA PHE A 14 -30.21 -33.11 18.59
C PHE A 14 -29.08 -34.11 18.92
N CYS A 15 -29.02 -34.60 20.16
CA CYS A 15 -27.99 -35.54 20.59
C CYS A 15 -28.22 -36.98 20.10
N GLU A 16 -29.48 -37.36 19.80
CA GLU A 16 -29.82 -38.72 19.37
C GLU A 16 -29.58 -38.95 17.85
N VAL A 17 -29.60 -37.88 17.05
CA VAL A 17 -29.30 -37.91 15.61
C VAL A 17 -27.80 -38.09 15.34
N ILE A 18 -26.93 -37.54 16.19
CA ILE A 18 -25.47 -37.65 16.03
C ILE A 18 -24.98 -39.05 16.44
N ARG A 19 -25.59 -39.66 17.47
CA ARG A 19 -25.22 -41.00 17.95
C ARG A 19 -25.50 -42.11 16.93
N ARG A 20 -26.50 -41.96 16.07
CA ARG A 20 -26.83 -42.95 15.01
C ARG A 20 -25.96 -42.85 13.76
N ARG A 21 -25.15 -41.79 13.60
CA ARG A 21 -24.41 -41.53 12.36
C ARG A 21 -22.90 -41.79 12.44
N PHE A 22 -22.34 -41.96 13.64
CA PHE A 22 -20.91 -42.24 13.85
C PHE A 22 -20.67 -43.17 15.06
N PRO A 23 -20.59 -44.51 14.86
CA PRO A 23 -20.46 -45.48 15.96
C PRO A 23 -19.06 -45.59 16.59
N SER A 24 -18.04 -44.91 16.06
CA SER A 24 -16.62 -45.26 16.32
C SER A 24 -15.80 -44.21 17.07
N TYR A 25 -16.42 -43.41 17.94
CA TYR A 25 -15.67 -42.54 18.86
C TYR A 25 -16.14 -42.75 20.31
N GLY A 26 -15.40 -43.60 21.03
CA GLY A 26 -15.54 -43.79 22.48
C GLY A 26 -14.69 -42.76 23.23
N GLY A 27 -15.34 -41.79 23.85
CA GLY A 27 -14.71 -40.83 24.77
C GLY A 27 -15.78 -40.10 25.58
N SER A 28 -15.72 -40.24 26.91
CA SER A 28 -16.66 -39.69 27.87
C SER A 28 -16.58 -38.16 27.97
N TYR A 29 -17.68 -37.44 27.75
CA TYR A 29 -17.79 -36.01 28.07
C TYR A 29 -18.59 -35.83 29.37
N GLN A 30 -17.94 -35.29 30.40
CA GLN A 30 -18.58 -34.76 31.60
C GLN A 30 -19.01 -33.30 31.36
N THR A 31 -20.23 -32.99 31.77
CA THR A 31 -20.88 -31.68 31.73
C THR A 31 -20.45 -30.81 32.90
N ILE A 32 -20.06 -29.55 32.65
CA ILE A 32 -20.07 -28.47 33.65
C ILE A 32 -20.90 -27.33 33.07
N SER A 33 -22.01 -27.00 33.73
CA SER A 33 -22.90 -25.88 33.43
C SER A 33 -22.45 -24.62 34.16
N GLN A 34 -22.25 -23.51 33.46
CA GLN A 34 -22.40 -22.18 34.05
C GLN A 34 -23.08 -21.24 33.05
N ASP A 35 -24.17 -20.64 33.51
CA ASP A 35 -25.01 -19.67 32.83
C ASP A 35 -24.27 -18.33 32.66
N VAL A 36 -24.44 -17.67 31.51
CA VAL A 36 -24.02 -16.26 31.33
C VAL A 36 -25.21 -15.46 30.80
N THR A 37 -25.74 -14.62 31.68
CA THR A 37 -26.70 -13.55 31.39
C THR A 37 -25.92 -12.29 30.98
N ILE A 38 -26.36 -11.62 29.91
CA ILE A 38 -25.82 -10.33 29.46
C ILE A 38 -26.81 -9.23 29.87
N ALA A 39 -26.32 -8.20 30.56
CA ALA A 39 -27.06 -6.97 30.84
C ALA A 39 -26.18 -5.75 30.52
N GLU A 40 -26.82 -4.70 30.01
CA GLU A 40 -26.26 -3.42 29.55
C GLU A 40 -26.04 -2.39 30.69
N ASP A 41 -25.13 -1.45 30.38
CA ASP A 41 -24.94 -0.05 30.84
C ASP A 41 -24.31 0.36 32.20
N ASP A 42 -23.37 1.30 32.02
CA ASP A 42 -22.97 2.50 32.78
C ASP A 42 -22.32 2.49 34.20
N GLU A 43 -21.13 3.13 34.20
CA GLU A 43 -20.48 3.99 35.20
C GLU A 43 -19.95 3.48 36.58
N VAL A 44 -18.84 4.14 36.95
CA VAL A 44 -18.24 4.40 38.27
C VAL A 44 -17.03 3.54 38.70
N ASP A 45 -15.89 4.23 38.63
CA ASP A 45 -14.71 4.29 39.49
C ASP A 45 -14.51 3.34 40.69
N ALA A 46 -13.21 3.08 40.90
CA ALA A 46 -12.53 2.69 42.14
C ALA A 46 -12.56 1.22 42.56
N LEU A 47 -11.49 0.49 42.18
CA LEU A 47 -10.77 -0.33 43.16
C LEU A 47 -9.28 -0.46 42.85
N HIS A 48 -8.52 -0.13 43.88
CA HIS A 48 -7.09 0.06 43.95
C HIS A 48 -6.31 -1.28 44.02
N ARG A 49 -5.08 -1.22 43.47
CA ARG A 49 -3.85 -1.92 43.92
C ARG A 49 -3.75 -3.43 43.67
N VAL A 50 -3.09 -3.80 42.55
CA VAL A 50 -2.06 -4.86 42.53
C VAL A 50 -0.93 -4.44 41.58
N SER A 51 0.31 -4.46 42.08
CA SER A 51 1.56 -4.16 41.36
C SER A 51 2.03 -5.37 40.55
N PRO A 52 2.55 -5.21 39.32
CA PRO A 52 3.29 -6.27 38.64
C PRO A 52 4.81 -6.08 38.82
N ARG A 53 5.49 -7.09 39.40
CA ARG A 53 6.94 -7.25 39.27
C ARG A 53 7.27 -8.24 38.12
N PRO A 54 8.39 -8.03 37.41
CA PRO A 54 8.64 -8.62 36.09
C PRO A 54 9.26 -10.02 36.12
N ALA A 55 8.86 -10.85 35.16
CA ALA A 55 9.50 -12.12 34.83
C ALA A 55 10.70 -11.88 33.90
N ALA A 56 11.91 -11.95 34.44
CA ALA A 56 13.16 -12.03 33.68
C ALA A 56 14.27 -12.64 34.56
N ALA A 57 14.30 -13.97 34.68
CA ALA A 57 15.46 -14.73 35.17
C ALA A 57 15.22 -16.24 35.02
N ALA A 58 15.40 -16.79 33.81
CA ALA A 58 15.55 -18.25 33.60
C ALA A 58 16.03 -18.56 32.17
N LEU A 59 17.26 -18.19 31.82
CA LEU A 59 17.96 -18.83 30.69
C LEU A 59 19.49 -18.65 30.79
N ALA A 60 20.08 -19.17 31.87
CA ALA A 60 21.53 -19.28 32.01
C ALA A 60 21.88 -20.47 32.92
N ALA A 61 21.60 -21.69 32.44
CA ALA A 61 22.11 -22.93 33.01
C ALA A 61 21.73 -24.09 32.08
N LEU A 62 22.52 -24.30 31.02
CA LEU A 62 22.63 -25.57 30.29
C LEU A 62 23.69 -25.36 29.22
N LEU A 63 24.91 -25.87 29.51
CA LEU A 63 25.96 -26.34 28.61
C LEU A 63 27.32 -26.13 29.31
N ASP A 64 27.57 -26.92 30.36
CA ASP A 64 28.93 -27.25 30.80
C ASP A 64 28.95 -28.70 31.28
N ALA A 65 29.45 -29.60 30.43
CA ALA A 65 29.87 -30.95 30.76
C ALA A 65 30.70 -31.52 29.59
N GLY A 66 32.02 -31.44 29.69
CA GLY A 66 32.93 -32.15 28.79
C GLY A 66 34.39 -31.69 28.84
N GLY A 67 35.14 -32.12 29.88
CA GLY A 67 36.61 -32.23 29.81
C GLY A 67 37.04 -33.50 29.04
N PRO A 68 38.34 -33.78 28.78
CA PRO A 68 39.51 -33.47 29.64
C PRO A 68 40.76 -32.86 28.92
N GLY A 69 41.73 -32.35 29.70
CA GLY A 69 43.03 -31.76 29.25
C GLY A 69 44.14 -32.80 28.91
N PRO A 70 45.46 -32.55 29.10
CA PRO A 70 46.22 -31.31 29.38
C PRO A 70 47.44 -31.11 28.42
N GLY A 71 48.10 -29.95 28.46
CA GLY A 71 49.39 -29.76 27.77
C GLY A 71 50.02 -28.38 27.94
N ALA A 72 50.96 -28.27 28.88
CA ALA A 72 51.75 -27.07 29.14
C ALA A 72 52.82 -26.84 28.04
N THR A 73 53.12 -25.59 27.68
CA THR A 73 54.42 -24.91 27.94
C THR A 73 54.66 -23.66 27.07
N ARG A 74 55.18 -22.63 27.77
CA ARG A 74 56.18 -21.61 27.38
C ARG A 74 56.01 -20.70 26.14
N ALA A 75 55.99 -19.41 26.50
CA ALA A 75 56.47 -18.20 25.82
C ALA A 75 57.53 -18.36 24.71
N ALA A 76 57.35 -17.61 23.61
CA ALA A 76 58.43 -16.93 22.91
C ALA A 76 57.88 -15.73 22.11
N ARG A 77 58.68 -14.66 22.12
CA ARG A 77 58.48 -13.36 21.45
C ARG A 77 58.57 -13.53 19.92
N GLY A 78 57.76 -12.76 19.17
CA GLY A 78 57.86 -12.63 17.72
C GLY A 78 57.42 -11.24 17.27
N GLN A 79 58.25 -10.59 16.46
CA GLN A 79 58.22 -9.19 16.00
C GLN A 79 57.00 -8.83 15.12
N PRO A 80 56.67 -7.53 14.99
CA PRO A 80 55.59 -7.07 14.11
C PRO A 80 56.00 -7.09 12.61
N PRO A 81 55.03 -7.20 11.68
CA PRO A 81 55.28 -7.28 10.24
C PRO A 81 55.67 -5.91 9.63
N PRO A 82 56.38 -5.90 8.49
CA PRO A 82 56.90 -4.67 7.89
C PRO A 82 55.84 -3.90 7.06
N GLU A 83 55.99 -2.57 7.03
CA GLU A 83 55.18 -1.62 6.25
C GLU A 83 55.28 -1.84 4.73
N PRO A 84 54.21 -1.53 3.95
CA PRO A 84 54.27 -1.56 2.49
C PRO A 84 54.93 -0.30 1.92
N GLN A 85 55.89 -0.52 1.02
CA GLN A 85 56.62 0.51 0.27
C GLN A 85 55.72 1.27 -0.72
N ARG A 86 55.84 2.61 -0.74
CA ARG A 86 55.25 3.50 -1.75
C ARG A 86 55.91 3.33 -3.12
N PRO A 87 55.16 3.24 -4.23
CA PRO A 87 55.75 3.38 -5.56
C PRO A 87 55.96 4.87 -5.92
N ARG A 88 57.16 5.17 -6.39
CA ARG A 88 57.57 6.46 -6.96
C ARG A 88 56.84 6.76 -8.27
N ALA A 89 56.53 8.03 -8.46
CA ALA A 89 55.98 8.62 -9.68
C ALA A 89 56.93 8.51 -10.88
N ARG A 90 56.37 8.30 -12.08
CA ARG A 90 56.96 8.70 -13.36
C ARG A 90 55.93 9.52 -14.17
N PRO A 91 56.35 10.61 -14.84
CA PRO A 91 55.44 11.54 -15.50
C PRO A 91 55.22 11.20 -16.98
N GLY A 92 54.02 11.56 -17.47
CA GLY A 92 53.79 11.97 -18.85
C GLY A 92 53.18 10.92 -19.80
N ALA A 93 51.88 11.06 -20.09
CA ALA A 93 51.34 11.02 -21.46
C ALA A 93 49.81 11.25 -21.50
N ARG A 94 49.45 12.41 -22.07
CA ARG A 94 48.28 12.71 -22.92
C ARG A 94 46.87 12.25 -22.52
N ALA A 95 46.01 13.28 -22.44
CA ALA A 95 44.56 13.21 -22.41
C ALA A 95 43.96 12.38 -23.57
N ARG A 96 43.04 11.48 -23.22
CA ARG A 96 41.95 11.03 -24.10
C ARG A 96 40.66 10.97 -23.30
N SER A 97 39.65 11.67 -23.79
CA SER A 97 38.28 11.62 -23.29
C SER A 97 37.71 10.21 -23.51
N SER A 98 37.16 9.61 -22.44
CA SER A 98 36.37 8.40 -22.56
C SER A 98 34.94 8.67 -22.09
N ARG A 99 34.03 8.82 -23.06
CA ARG A 99 32.59 8.58 -22.86
C ARG A 99 32.44 7.17 -22.26
N ARG A 100 31.98 7.08 -21.01
CA ARG A 100 31.49 5.80 -20.47
C ARG A 100 30.12 5.54 -21.06
N VAL A 101 30.07 4.65 -22.05
CA VAL A 101 28.85 4.00 -22.50
C VAL A 101 28.32 3.16 -21.33
N ALA A 102 27.09 3.44 -20.90
CA ALA A 102 26.38 2.60 -19.94
C ALA A 102 26.29 1.18 -20.52
N ARG A 103 26.95 0.22 -19.88
CA ARG A 103 26.92 -1.18 -20.29
C ARG A 103 25.52 -1.71 -19.96
N ALA A 104 24.76 -2.05 -20.99
CA ALA A 104 23.46 -2.71 -20.83
C ALA A 104 23.62 -4.02 -20.06
N VAL A 105 22.70 -4.28 -19.14
CA VAL A 105 22.59 -5.57 -18.44
C VAL A 105 22.21 -6.64 -19.47
N PRO A 106 22.86 -7.82 -19.48
CA PRO A 106 22.53 -8.88 -20.43
C PRO A 106 21.06 -9.33 -20.29
N PRO A 107 20.37 -9.64 -21.40
CA PRO A 107 18.96 -10.07 -21.38
C PRO A 107 18.72 -11.37 -20.59
N GLU A 108 19.74 -12.20 -20.39
CA GLU A 108 19.63 -13.51 -19.72
C GLU A 108 19.39 -13.41 -18.20
N MET A 109 19.83 -12.33 -17.53
CA MET A 109 19.55 -12.13 -16.10
C MET A 109 18.09 -11.74 -15.80
N ASN A 110 17.35 -11.22 -16.78
CA ASN A 110 15.92 -10.94 -16.63
C ASN A 110 15.04 -12.17 -16.83
N ALA A 111 15.51 -13.18 -17.57
CA ALA A 111 14.73 -14.37 -17.89
C ALA A 111 14.53 -15.30 -16.67
N ALA A 112 15.48 -15.33 -15.74
CA ALA A 112 15.43 -16.22 -14.57
C ALA A 112 14.41 -15.78 -13.50
N ALA A 113 14.12 -14.49 -13.36
CA ALA A 113 13.15 -13.96 -12.40
C ALA A 113 11.70 -13.94 -12.95
N ASP A 114 11.54 -13.90 -14.28
CA ASP A 114 10.22 -14.02 -14.94
C ASP A 114 9.75 -15.49 -15.03
N ALA A 115 10.58 -16.46 -14.63
CA ALA A 115 10.30 -17.90 -14.68
C ALA A 115 9.41 -18.43 -13.54
N GLU A 116 9.15 -17.64 -12.48
CA GLU A 116 8.51 -18.13 -11.25
C GLU A 116 6.96 -18.00 -11.26
N PHE A 117 6.39 -17.12 -12.09
CA PHE A 117 4.94 -16.84 -12.05
C PHE A 117 4.13 -17.71 -13.02
N ASN A 118 3.19 -18.51 -12.50
CA ASN A 118 2.22 -19.27 -13.28
C ASN A 118 0.81 -18.65 -13.21
N ILE A 119 0.35 -18.04 -14.31
CA ILE A 119 -0.98 -17.40 -14.38
C ILE A 119 -2.14 -18.41 -14.22
N LEU A 120 -1.90 -19.69 -14.51
CA LEU A 120 -2.90 -20.74 -14.31
C LEU A 120 -3.10 -21.05 -12.82
N LEU A 121 -2.16 -20.69 -11.94
CA LEU A 121 -2.28 -20.84 -10.49
C LEU A 121 -2.67 -19.53 -9.78
N ALA A 122 -2.74 -18.41 -10.51
CA ALA A 122 -3.04 -17.09 -9.99
C ALA A 122 -4.55 -16.77 -9.99
N THR A 123 -5.37 -17.73 -9.54
CA THR A 123 -6.83 -17.63 -9.49
C THR A 123 -7.38 -18.43 -8.28
N ASP A 124 -8.32 -17.87 -7.52
CA ASP A 124 -9.26 -18.51 -6.59
C ASP A 124 -9.81 -19.78 -7.24
N SER A 125 -9.73 -20.86 -6.47
CA SER A 125 -10.00 -22.21 -6.93
C SER A 125 -11.37 -22.35 -7.62
N TYR A 126 -12.44 -21.73 -7.11
CA TYR A 126 -13.77 -21.88 -7.70
C TYR A 126 -13.83 -21.48 -9.20
N LYS A 127 -12.97 -20.56 -9.64
CA LYS A 127 -12.88 -20.13 -11.05
C LYS A 127 -12.36 -21.20 -11.99
N VAL A 128 -11.58 -22.14 -11.48
CA VAL A 128 -11.12 -23.33 -12.23
C VAL A 128 -12.30 -24.10 -12.81
N THR A 129 -13.45 -24.08 -12.13
CA THR A 129 -14.66 -24.81 -12.53
C THR A 129 -15.66 -23.98 -13.33
N HIS A 130 -15.48 -22.66 -13.46
CA HIS A 130 -16.48 -21.76 -14.04
C HIS A 130 -16.77 -22.01 -15.51
N TYR A 131 -15.80 -22.52 -16.27
CA TYR A 131 -16.02 -22.85 -17.69
C TYR A 131 -17.17 -23.85 -17.89
N LYS A 132 -17.44 -24.72 -16.91
CA LYS A 132 -18.57 -25.68 -16.88
C LYS A 132 -19.88 -25.06 -16.38
N GLN A 133 -19.88 -23.84 -15.85
CA GLN A 133 -21.03 -23.20 -15.20
C GLN A 133 -21.69 -22.12 -16.05
N TYR A 134 -20.94 -21.49 -16.96
CA TYR A 134 -21.51 -20.55 -17.91
C TYR A 134 -22.60 -21.24 -18.77
N PRO A 135 -23.62 -20.50 -19.23
CA PRO A 135 -24.62 -21.05 -20.13
C PRO A 135 -23.97 -21.74 -21.34
N PRO A 136 -24.51 -22.88 -21.80
CA PRO A 136 -24.07 -23.48 -23.06
C PRO A 136 -24.16 -22.47 -24.21
N ASN A 137 -23.25 -22.56 -25.17
CA ASN A 137 -23.13 -21.67 -26.34
C ASN A 137 -22.88 -20.19 -25.98
N THR A 138 -22.27 -19.90 -24.81
CA THR A 138 -21.71 -18.58 -24.52
C THR A 138 -20.44 -18.36 -25.35
N SER A 139 -20.41 -17.30 -26.16
CA SER A 139 -19.26 -16.92 -27.00
C SER A 139 -18.58 -15.63 -26.54
N LYS A 140 -19.22 -14.85 -25.67
CA LYS A 140 -18.61 -13.64 -25.09
C LYS A 140 -19.01 -13.48 -23.64
N VAL A 141 -18.01 -13.13 -22.83
CA VAL A 141 -18.18 -12.60 -21.48
C VAL A 141 -17.47 -11.26 -21.44
N TYR A 142 -18.20 -10.22 -21.06
CA TYR A 142 -17.73 -8.87 -20.91
C TYR A 142 -17.96 -8.41 -19.47
N SER A 143 -16.90 -7.89 -18.87
CA SER A 143 -16.89 -7.46 -17.49
C SER A 143 -16.22 -6.10 -17.33
N TYR A 144 -16.41 -5.47 -16.18
CA TYR A 144 -15.88 -4.15 -15.88
C TYR A 144 -15.45 -4.01 -14.43
N PHE A 145 -14.63 -3.00 -14.16
CA PHE A 145 -14.20 -2.58 -12.84
C PHE A 145 -14.68 -1.17 -12.51
N GLU A 146 -15.08 -0.95 -11.26
CA GLU A 146 -15.47 0.34 -10.70
C GLU A 146 -15.03 0.46 -9.24
N CYS A 147 -14.87 1.69 -8.75
CA CYS A 147 -14.94 1.99 -7.32
C CYS A 147 -16.38 2.37 -6.99
N ARG A 148 -17.16 1.48 -6.38
CA ARG A 148 -18.62 1.66 -6.26
C ARG A 148 -19.00 2.88 -5.45
N GLU A 149 -20.14 3.45 -5.80
CA GLU A 149 -20.80 4.39 -4.92
C GLU A 149 -21.38 3.65 -3.71
N LYS A 150 -21.18 4.21 -2.51
CA LYS A 150 -21.87 3.77 -1.30
C LYS A 150 -22.80 4.90 -0.87
N LYS A 151 -24.11 4.65 -0.88
CA LYS A 151 -25.06 5.56 -0.23
C LYS A 151 -24.74 5.56 1.25
N THR A 152 -24.21 6.66 1.76
CA THR A 152 -23.90 6.79 3.18
C THR A 152 -25.20 6.81 3.97
N GLU A 153 -25.40 5.85 4.86
CA GLU A 153 -26.27 6.07 6.02
C GLU A 153 -25.61 7.15 6.90
N ASN A 154 -26.41 8.10 7.36
CA ASN A 154 -25.99 9.24 8.20
C ASN A 154 -25.36 8.85 9.56
N SER A 155 -25.16 7.56 9.84
CA SER A 155 -24.85 7.04 11.18
C SER A 155 -23.36 7.08 11.55
N LYS A 156 -22.44 7.29 10.59
CA LYS A 156 -21.01 7.53 10.89
C LYS A 156 -20.45 8.61 9.97
N ILE A 157 -20.36 9.85 10.47
CA ILE A 157 -19.70 10.96 9.79
C ILE A 157 -18.21 10.61 9.64
N LYS A 158 -17.82 9.99 8.52
CA LYS A 158 -16.41 9.97 8.13
C LYS A 158 -16.02 11.39 7.76
N LYS A 159 -14.95 11.91 8.37
CA LYS A 159 -14.40 13.25 8.06
C LYS A 159 -14.01 13.37 6.58
N VAL A 160 -13.59 12.28 5.93
CA VAL A 160 -13.24 12.20 4.50
C VAL A 160 -14.13 11.18 3.77
N LYS A 161 -14.77 11.61 2.68
CA LYS A 161 -15.81 10.84 1.96
C LYS A 161 -15.33 10.04 0.74
N TYR A 162 -14.12 10.30 0.23
CA TYR A 162 -13.56 9.66 -0.97
C TYR A 162 -14.53 9.65 -2.16
N GLU A 163 -14.92 10.84 -2.62
CA GLU A 163 -15.92 11.01 -3.69
C GLU A 163 -15.37 10.69 -5.08
N GLU A 164 -14.07 10.85 -5.25
CA GLU A 164 -13.32 10.57 -6.47
C GLU A 164 -12.10 9.69 -6.19
N THR A 165 -11.60 9.03 -7.23
CA THR A 165 -10.50 8.06 -7.16
C THR A 165 -9.47 8.33 -8.23
N VAL A 166 -8.19 8.15 -7.89
CA VAL A 166 -7.08 8.22 -8.85
C VAL A 166 -6.90 6.83 -9.46
N PHE A 167 -7.13 6.70 -10.77
CA PHE A 167 -6.88 5.43 -11.46
C PHE A 167 -5.38 5.24 -11.71
N TYR A 168 -4.76 4.24 -11.07
CA TYR A 168 -3.32 3.97 -11.19
C TYR A 168 -3.02 2.49 -10.92
N GLY A 169 -2.03 1.93 -11.62
CA GLY A 169 -1.46 0.60 -11.34
C GLY A 169 -1.83 -0.52 -12.32
N LEU A 170 -2.73 -0.29 -13.29
CA LEU A 170 -3.12 -1.32 -14.25
C LEU A 170 -1.95 -1.69 -15.18
N GLN A 171 -1.21 -0.71 -15.69
CA GLN A 171 -0.07 -0.89 -16.59
C GLN A 171 1.01 -1.80 -16.00
N TYR A 172 1.28 -1.69 -14.70
CA TYR A 172 2.14 -2.63 -13.98
C TYR A 172 1.65 -4.07 -14.16
N ILE A 173 0.37 -4.30 -13.84
CA ILE A 173 -0.28 -5.60 -13.94
C ILE A 173 -0.21 -6.14 -15.37
N LEU A 174 -0.54 -5.32 -16.37
CA LEU A 174 -0.50 -5.72 -17.79
C LEU A 174 0.91 -6.18 -18.18
N ASN A 175 1.93 -5.44 -17.75
CA ASN A 175 3.33 -5.71 -18.11
C ASN A 175 3.95 -6.87 -17.34
N LYS A 176 3.65 -7.03 -16.06
CA LYS A 176 4.26 -8.08 -15.25
C LYS A 176 3.58 -9.44 -15.45
N TYR A 177 2.25 -9.45 -15.60
CA TYR A 177 1.48 -10.68 -15.44
C TYR A 177 0.71 -11.14 -16.67
N LEU A 178 0.35 -10.25 -17.59
CA LEU A 178 -0.58 -10.58 -18.69
C LEU A 178 0.04 -10.58 -20.09
N LYS A 179 1.07 -9.76 -20.34
CA LYS A 179 1.67 -9.64 -21.67
C LYS A 179 2.57 -10.81 -22.03
N GLY A 180 2.66 -11.08 -23.34
CA GLY A 180 3.56 -12.09 -23.90
C GLY A 180 3.02 -13.51 -23.77
N LYS A 181 3.94 -14.47 -23.87
CA LYS A 181 3.69 -15.90 -23.73
C LYS A 181 3.58 -16.27 -22.26
N VAL A 182 2.37 -16.20 -21.71
CA VAL A 182 2.11 -16.48 -20.29
C VAL A 182 1.70 -17.92 -20.02
N VAL A 183 1.32 -18.66 -21.07
CA VAL A 183 0.97 -20.09 -21.03
C VAL A 183 2.07 -20.91 -21.70
N THR A 184 2.50 -22.00 -21.05
CA THR A 184 3.42 -23.00 -21.61
C THR A 184 2.93 -24.40 -21.25
N ALA A 185 3.46 -25.44 -21.91
CA ALA A 185 3.09 -26.83 -21.63
C ALA A 185 3.39 -27.21 -20.18
N GLU A 186 4.52 -26.75 -19.66
CA GLU A 186 4.97 -26.98 -18.28
C GLU A 186 4.01 -26.33 -17.27
N LYS A 187 3.59 -25.09 -17.52
CA LYS A 187 2.63 -24.37 -16.66
C LYS A 187 1.25 -25.04 -16.64
N ILE A 188 0.82 -25.60 -17.79
CA ILE A 188 -0.44 -26.36 -17.89
C ILE A 188 -0.35 -27.64 -17.08
N GLN A 189 0.75 -28.39 -17.23
CA GLN A 189 0.96 -29.64 -16.52
C GLN A 189 1.04 -29.43 -15.00
N GLU A 190 1.81 -28.43 -14.55
CA GLU A 190 1.89 -28.05 -13.14
C GLU A 190 0.50 -27.69 -12.58
N ALA A 191 -0.25 -26.82 -13.27
CA ALA A 191 -1.58 -26.41 -12.82
C ALA A 191 -2.54 -27.60 -12.75
N LYS A 192 -2.47 -28.53 -13.71
CA LYS A 192 -3.27 -29.75 -13.69
C LYS A 192 -2.96 -30.62 -12.48
N GLU A 193 -1.68 -30.82 -12.16
CA GLU A 193 -1.25 -31.60 -11.00
C GLU A 193 -1.70 -30.96 -9.68
N VAL A 194 -1.45 -29.65 -9.53
CA VAL A 194 -1.88 -28.89 -8.35
C VAL A 194 -3.40 -28.95 -8.18
N TYR A 195 -4.18 -28.74 -9.25
CA TYR A 195 -5.64 -28.73 -9.14
C TYR A 195 -6.23 -30.11 -8.94
N ARG A 196 -5.63 -31.17 -9.51
CA ARG A 196 -6.03 -32.55 -9.22
C ARG A 196 -5.96 -32.83 -7.72
N GLU A 197 -4.85 -32.48 -7.08
CA GLU A 197 -4.71 -32.65 -5.63
C GLU A 197 -5.60 -31.69 -4.84
N HIS A 198 -5.70 -30.43 -5.26
CA HIS A 198 -6.49 -29.43 -4.54
C HIS A 198 -7.99 -29.74 -4.52
N PHE A 199 -8.52 -30.29 -5.62
CA PHE A 199 -9.94 -30.65 -5.74
C PHE A 199 -10.23 -32.13 -5.47
N GLN A 200 -9.20 -32.97 -5.47
CA GLN A 200 -9.34 -34.43 -5.52
C GLN A 200 -10.22 -34.87 -6.71
N ASP A 201 -10.14 -34.13 -7.83
CA ASP A 201 -10.94 -34.32 -9.06
C ASP A 201 -10.26 -33.65 -10.27
N ASP A 202 -10.53 -34.14 -11.47
CA ASP A 202 -9.98 -33.65 -12.75
C ASP A 202 -10.84 -32.50 -13.33
N VAL A 203 -11.07 -31.45 -12.53
CA VAL A 203 -11.94 -30.33 -12.93
C VAL A 203 -11.26 -29.29 -13.83
N PHE A 204 -9.94 -29.25 -13.86
CA PHE A 204 -9.15 -28.22 -14.57
C PHE A 204 -9.41 -28.20 -16.10
N ASN A 205 -9.57 -27.01 -16.67
CA ASN A 205 -9.83 -26.82 -18.10
C ASN A 205 -8.55 -26.95 -18.96
N GLU A 206 -7.90 -28.11 -18.92
CA GLU A 206 -6.66 -28.37 -19.66
C GLU A 206 -6.83 -28.13 -21.17
N LYS A 207 -7.98 -28.52 -21.76
CA LYS A 207 -8.28 -28.31 -23.18
C LYS A 207 -8.32 -26.82 -23.55
N GLY A 208 -8.99 -26.00 -22.76
CA GLY A 208 -9.07 -24.55 -23.00
C GLY A 208 -7.70 -23.87 -22.88
N TRP A 209 -6.86 -24.30 -21.96
CA TRP A 209 -5.50 -23.77 -21.83
C TRP A 209 -4.56 -24.21 -22.97
N ASN A 210 -4.63 -25.49 -23.38
CA ASN A 210 -3.89 -25.97 -24.55
C ASN A 210 -4.32 -25.25 -25.83
N TYR A 211 -5.61 -24.95 -26.01
CA TYR A 211 -6.08 -24.15 -27.14
C TYR A 211 -5.42 -22.76 -27.20
N ILE A 212 -5.27 -22.08 -26.06
CA ILE A 212 -4.58 -20.78 -26.01
C ILE A 212 -3.09 -20.95 -26.35
N LEU A 213 -2.45 -22.02 -25.84
CA LEU A 213 -1.05 -22.33 -26.15
C LEU A 213 -0.85 -22.56 -27.65
N GLU A 214 -1.67 -23.41 -28.26
CA GLU A 214 -1.54 -23.82 -29.66
C GLU A 214 -1.95 -22.72 -30.64
N LYS A 215 -3.09 -22.05 -30.41
CA LYS A 215 -3.64 -21.06 -31.34
C LYS A 215 -2.98 -19.68 -31.23
N TYR A 216 -2.59 -19.29 -30.02
CA TYR A 216 -2.09 -17.94 -29.73
C TYR A 216 -0.65 -17.91 -29.22
N ASP A 217 0.10 -19.02 -29.34
CA ASP A 217 1.44 -19.16 -28.75
C ASP A 217 1.47 -18.72 -27.27
N GLY A 218 0.44 -19.12 -26.53
CA GLY A 218 0.28 -18.82 -25.11
C GLY A 218 -0.01 -17.36 -24.75
N HIS A 219 -0.36 -16.52 -25.73
CA HIS A 219 -0.81 -15.15 -25.52
C HIS A 219 -2.32 -15.11 -25.21
N LEU A 220 -2.74 -14.33 -24.21
CA LEU A 220 -4.15 -14.28 -23.79
C LEU A 220 -5.03 -13.56 -24.82
N PRO A 221 -6.07 -14.22 -25.41
CA PRO A 221 -7.03 -13.59 -26.32
C PRO A 221 -8.09 -12.77 -25.56
N ILE A 222 -7.63 -11.69 -24.93
CA ILE A 222 -8.42 -10.73 -24.17
C ILE A 222 -8.18 -9.33 -24.73
N GLU A 223 -9.21 -8.49 -24.69
CA GLU A 223 -9.11 -7.03 -24.84
C GLU A 223 -9.43 -6.34 -23.51
N ILE A 224 -8.60 -5.39 -23.11
CA ILE A 224 -8.82 -4.52 -21.95
C ILE A 224 -8.85 -3.07 -22.42
N LYS A 225 -9.94 -2.36 -22.11
CA LYS A 225 -10.04 -0.92 -22.28
C LYS A 225 -10.02 -0.23 -20.92
N ALA A 226 -9.28 0.86 -20.77
CA ALA A 226 -9.15 1.56 -19.50
C ALA A 226 -9.11 3.07 -19.69
N VAL A 227 -9.58 3.80 -18.68
CA VAL A 227 -9.35 5.24 -18.56
C VAL A 227 -7.83 5.49 -18.40
N PRO A 228 -7.28 6.62 -18.91
CA PRO A 228 -5.87 6.91 -18.73
C PRO A 228 -5.42 6.89 -17.26
N GLU A 229 -4.24 6.35 -16.98
CA GLU A 229 -3.71 6.39 -15.61
C GLU A 229 -3.45 7.84 -15.15
N GLY A 230 -3.64 8.07 -13.86
CA GLY A 230 -3.64 9.38 -13.22
C GLY A 230 -4.96 10.14 -13.31
N TYR A 231 -5.92 9.71 -14.15
CA TYR A 231 -7.23 10.37 -14.18
C TYR A 231 -7.95 10.24 -12.84
N VAL A 232 -8.59 11.34 -12.44
CA VAL A 232 -9.37 11.45 -11.21
C VAL A 232 -10.84 11.29 -11.57
N ILE A 233 -11.42 10.14 -11.20
CA ILE A 233 -12.76 9.72 -11.63
C ILE A 233 -13.69 9.59 -10.41
N PRO A 234 -14.90 10.19 -10.44
CA PRO A 234 -15.91 10.01 -9.41
C PRO A 234 -16.29 8.54 -9.24
N ARG A 235 -16.58 8.13 -8.00
CA ARG A 235 -17.06 6.77 -7.71
C ARG A 235 -18.32 6.43 -8.52
N GLY A 236 -18.54 5.14 -8.74
CA GLY A 236 -19.67 4.61 -9.52
C GLY A 236 -19.49 4.70 -11.03
N ASN A 237 -18.28 5.02 -11.50
CA ASN A 237 -17.92 5.02 -12.91
C ASN A 237 -17.05 3.82 -13.30
N VAL A 238 -17.18 3.38 -14.55
CA VAL A 238 -16.30 2.37 -15.13
C VAL A 238 -14.88 2.91 -15.26
N LEU A 239 -13.90 2.16 -14.77
CA LEU A 239 -12.48 2.50 -14.89
C LEU A 239 -11.79 1.67 -15.96
N PHE A 240 -12.13 0.39 -16.05
CA PHE A 240 -11.69 -0.47 -17.13
C PHE A 240 -12.68 -1.60 -17.40
N THR A 241 -12.61 -2.17 -18.59
CA THR A 241 -13.45 -3.25 -19.09
C THR A 241 -12.56 -4.36 -19.65
N VAL A 242 -13.07 -5.59 -19.63
CA VAL A 242 -12.35 -6.80 -20.06
C VAL A 242 -13.32 -7.68 -20.84
N GLU A 243 -12.89 -8.16 -21.99
CA GLU A 243 -13.65 -9.12 -22.79
C GLU A 243 -12.73 -10.11 -23.52
N ASN A 244 -13.25 -11.31 -23.77
CA ASN A 244 -12.61 -12.28 -24.64
C ASN A 244 -12.75 -11.86 -26.12
N THR A 245 -11.66 -12.03 -26.86
CA THR A 245 -11.59 -11.76 -28.30
C THR A 245 -11.78 -13.02 -29.15
N ASP A 246 -11.69 -14.20 -28.54
CA ASP A 246 -11.99 -15.49 -29.16
C ASP A 246 -13.17 -16.19 -28.46
N PRO A 247 -14.18 -16.71 -29.20
CA PRO A 247 -15.34 -17.39 -28.63
C PRO A 247 -15.02 -18.57 -27.71
N GLU A 248 -13.97 -19.35 -27.98
CA GLU A 248 -13.57 -20.52 -27.17
C GLU A 248 -12.97 -20.10 -25.81
N CYS A 249 -12.67 -18.81 -25.65
CA CYS A 249 -12.03 -18.24 -24.46
C CYS A 249 -13.00 -17.42 -23.60
N TYR A 250 -14.32 -17.64 -23.70
CA TYR A 250 -15.34 -16.94 -22.90
C TYR A 250 -15.08 -17.01 -21.38
N TRP A 251 -14.56 -18.13 -20.90
CA TRP A 251 -14.25 -18.37 -19.48
C TRP A 251 -13.05 -17.55 -18.99
N LEU A 252 -12.19 -17.07 -19.89
CA LEU A 252 -10.95 -16.38 -19.56
C LEU A 252 -11.19 -14.97 -19.01
N THR A 253 -12.23 -14.26 -19.47
CA THR A 253 -12.54 -12.89 -19.02
C THR A 253 -12.60 -12.79 -17.50
N ASN A 254 -13.30 -13.73 -16.87
CA ASN A 254 -13.43 -13.75 -15.41
C ASN A 254 -12.38 -14.62 -14.74
N TRP A 255 -11.54 -15.37 -15.47
CA TRP A 255 -10.36 -16.01 -14.88
C TRP A 255 -9.38 -14.97 -14.32
N ILE A 256 -9.21 -13.86 -15.06
CA ILE A 256 -8.29 -12.76 -14.72
C ILE A 256 -8.91 -11.67 -13.83
N GLU A 257 -10.21 -11.69 -13.62
CA GLU A 257 -10.90 -11.03 -12.50
C GLU A 257 -10.69 -11.86 -11.23
N GLN A 258 -10.46 -11.31 -10.01
CA GLN A 258 -11.13 -11.85 -8.80
C GLN A 258 -11.45 -10.87 -7.66
N ASN A 259 -12.64 -11.03 -7.06
CA ASN A 259 -13.05 -10.32 -5.86
C ASN A 259 -12.78 -11.18 -4.62
N GLN A 260 -12.07 -10.65 -3.62
CA GLN A 260 -12.14 -11.23 -2.28
C GLN A 260 -13.55 -11.07 -1.68
N THR A 261 -14.16 -12.19 -1.32
CA THR A 261 -15.11 -12.27 -0.20
C THR A 261 -14.40 -12.96 0.96
N PHE A 262 -13.67 -12.19 1.77
CA PHE A 262 -13.10 -12.72 3.01
C PHE A 262 -14.16 -12.68 4.11
N LEU A 263 -14.90 -13.78 4.29
CA LEU A 263 -15.83 -13.93 5.43
C LEU A 263 -15.87 -15.33 6.07
N LEU A 264 -14.99 -16.27 5.68
CA LEU A 264 -14.89 -17.56 6.38
C LEU A 264 -13.58 -17.82 7.13
N LEU A 265 -12.45 -17.19 6.77
CA LEU A 265 -11.16 -17.53 7.37
C LEU A 265 -10.85 -16.84 8.71
N LYS A 266 -11.56 -15.77 9.10
CA LYS A 266 -11.39 -15.16 10.43
C LYS A 266 -11.97 -16.00 11.58
N ARG A 267 -12.84 -16.98 11.28
CA ARG A 267 -13.45 -17.85 12.30
C ARG A 267 -12.68 -19.15 12.54
N ILE A 268 -11.79 -19.52 11.62
CA ILE A 268 -11.02 -20.78 11.70
C ILE A 268 -9.61 -20.53 12.28
N ILE A 269 -9.02 -19.34 12.12
CA ILE A 269 -7.71 -18.98 12.70
C ILE A 269 -7.81 -18.57 14.19
N LYS A 270 -8.73 -19.18 14.94
CA LYS A 270 -8.72 -19.15 16.42
C LYS A 270 -8.72 -20.54 17.02
N TRP A 271 -8.47 -21.57 16.21
CA TRP A 271 -8.34 -22.94 16.68
C TRP A 271 -7.08 -23.56 16.08
N THR A 272 -6.21 -24.04 16.97
CA THR A 272 -4.99 -24.81 16.71
C THR A 272 -3.73 -24.03 16.32
N VAL A 273 -3.06 -23.46 17.32
CA VAL A 273 -1.61 -23.21 17.29
C VAL A 273 -0.92 -24.47 17.82
N THR A 274 -0.30 -25.25 16.94
CA THR A 274 0.98 -25.93 17.17
C THR A 274 1.40 -26.63 15.88
N HIS A 275 2.67 -26.45 15.53
CA HIS A 275 3.48 -27.05 14.46
C HIS A 275 3.88 -26.09 13.33
N SER A 276 5.20 -25.96 13.25
CA SER A 276 6.01 -25.15 12.36
C SER A 276 5.77 -25.47 10.89
N PHE A 277 5.30 -24.48 10.14
CA PHE A 277 5.50 -24.37 8.70
C PHE A 277 5.79 -22.89 8.38
N THR A 278 7.07 -22.53 8.43
CA THR A 278 7.59 -21.29 7.84
C THR A 278 7.88 -21.58 6.38
N ALA A 279 6.85 -21.54 5.54
CA ALA A 279 6.98 -21.57 4.09
C ALA A 279 5.83 -20.78 3.48
N TYR A 280 6.17 -19.66 2.84
CA TYR A 280 5.40 -18.95 1.81
C TYR A 280 3.90 -18.73 2.12
N ALA A 281 3.62 -17.76 2.99
CA ALA A 281 2.36 -17.02 2.90
C ALA A 281 2.48 -16.00 1.75
N GLU A 282 2.62 -16.50 0.52
CA GLU A 282 2.41 -15.67 -0.65
C GLU A 282 0.94 -15.27 -0.68
N MET A 283 0.73 -13.97 -0.79
CA MET A 283 -0.57 -13.34 -0.67
C MET A 283 -1.39 -13.70 -1.92
N PHE A 284 -2.10 -14.83 -1.89
CA PHE A 284 -3.05 -15.26 -2.93
C PHE A 284 -4.20 -14.23 -3.05
N GLN A 285 -3.91 -13.17 -3.79
CA GLN A 285 -4.79 -12.11 -4.25
C GLN A 285 -4.55 -11.97 -5.75
N THR A 286 -5.52 -11.46 -6.51
CA THR A 286 -5.52 -11.66 -7.97
C THR A 286 -5.22 -10.44 -8.80
N ILE A 287 -4.70 -10.72 -9.99
CA ILE A 287 -3.98 -9.80 -10.86
C ILE A 287 -4.75 -8.50 -11.15
N LEU A 288 -5.98 -8.53 -11.69
CA LEU A 288 -6.66 -7.28 -12.06
C LEU A 288 -7.31 -6.54 -10.90
N VAL A 289 -7.91 -7.24 -9.93
CA VAL A 289 -8.57 -6.55 -8.81
C VAL A 289 -7.54 -6.02 -7.82
N GLN A 290 -6.33 -6.59 -7.75
CA GLN A 290 -5.19 -6.02 -7.01
C GLN A 290 -4.89 -4.57 -7.37
N SER A 291 -5.33 -4.07 -8.55
CA SER A 291 -5.35 -2.63 -8.85
C SER A 291 -6.07 -1.78 -7.80
N TRP A 292 -6.94 -2.37 -6.97
CA TRP A 292 -7.54 -1.70 -5.82
C TRP A 292 -6.48 -1.06 -4.92
N TYR A 293 -5.34 -1.73 -4.72
CA TYR A 293 -4.31 -1.28 -3.79
C TYR A 293 -3.63 0.01 -4.28
N PRO A 294 -3.01 0.08 -5.47
CA PRO A 294 -2.45 1.32 -5.99
C PRO A 294 -3.49 2.43 -6.18
N ILE A 295 -4.73 2.11 -6.61
CA ILE A 295 -5.83 3.10 -6.67
C ILE A 295 -6.10 3.69 -5.28
N THR A 296 -6.19 2.85 -4.26
CA THR A 296 -6.53 3.29 -2.90
C THR A 296 -5.40 4.09 -2.26
N VAL A 297 -4.14 3.65 -2.42
CA VAL A 297 -2.97 4.39 -1.92
C VAL A 297 -2.85 5.74 -2.62
N ALA A 298 -2.93 5.79 -3.95
CA ALA A 298 -2.85 7.04 -4.71
C ALA A 298 -4.00 7.99 -4.32
N THR A 299 -5.22 7.47 -4.16
CA THR A 299 -6.38 8.27 -3.76
C THR A 299 -6.24 8.79 -2.32
N ASN A 300 -5.91 7.94 -1.34
CA ASN A 300 -5.70 8.33 0.05
C ASN A 300 -4.56 9.34 0.21
N SER A 301 -3.48 9.14 -0.53
CA SER A 301 -2.38 10.10 -0.58
C SER A 301 -2.83 11.44 -1.18
N ARG A 302 -3.64 11.44 -2.26
CA ARG A 302 -4.17 12.66 -2.87
C ARG A 302 -5.13 13.41 -1.95
N GLU A 303 -5.98 12.71 -1.21
CA GLU A 303 -6.87 13.34 -0.23
C GLU A 303 -6.08 14.01 0.92
N GLN A 304 -4.99 13.39 1.38
CA GLN A 304 -4.06 14.03 2.31
C GLN A 304 -3.37 15.26 1.70
N LYS A 305 -3.04 15.20 0.40
CA LYS A 305 -2.50 16.37 -0.32
C LYS A 305 -3.50 17.52 -0.39
N LYS A 306 -4.80 17.25 -0.56
CA LYS A 306 -5.86 18.29 -0.51
C LYS A 306 -5.90 18.99 0.84
N ILE A 307 -5.83 18.23 1.93
CA ILE A 307 -5.77 18.77 3.30
C ILE A 307 -4.54 19.68 3.43
N LEU A 308 -3.35 19.16 3.09
CA LEU A 308 -2.11 19.93 3.16
C LEU A 308 -2.15 21.19 2.31
N ALA A 309 -2.62 21.11 1.06
CA ALA A 309 -2.71 22.24 0.15
C ALA A 309 -3.63 23.34 0.70
N LYS A 310 -4.80 22.96 1.21
CA LYS A 310 -5.74 23.91 1.83
C LYS A 310 -5.09 24.66 2.99
N TYR A 311 -4.56 23.93 3.97
CA TYR A 311 -4.01 24.57 5.17
C TYR A 311 -2.70 25.31 4.89
N LEU A 312 -1.88 24.84 3.95
CA LEU A 312 -0.70 25.56 3.51
C LEU A 312 -1.07 26.87 2.83
N LEU A 313 -2.03 26.88 1.91
CA LEU A 313 -2.48 28.10 1.24
C LEU A 313 -3.10 29.09 2.23
N GLU A 314 -3.94 28.62 3.17
CA GLU A 314 -4.55 29.46 4.20
C GLU A 314 -3.52 30.09 5.15
N THR A 315 -2.43 29.38 5.46
CA THR A 315 -1.44 29.81 6.46
C THR A 315 -0.20 30.46 5.89
N SER A 316 0.09 30.29 4.59
CA SER A 316 1.28 30.86 3.91
C SER A 316 0.95 31.74 2.70
N GLY A 317 -0.21 31.52 2.06
CA GLY A 317 -0.59 32.20 0.82
C GLY A 317 -0.03 31.59 -0.47
N ASN A 318 0.73 30.49 -0.40
CA ASN A 318 1.20 29.74 -1.57
C ASN A 318 1.18 28.22 -1.30
N LEU A 319 1.71 27.43 -2.23
CA LEU A 319 1.80 25.97 -2.13
C LEU A 319 3.25 25.46 -2.11
N ASP A 320 4.21 26.33 -1.80
CA ASP A 320 5.63 25.99 -1.89
C ASP A 320 5.98 24.84 -0.93
N GLY A 321 6.67 23.84 -1.48
CA GLY A 321 7.08 22.64 -0.75
C GLY A 321 5.96 21.61 -0.51
N LEU A 322 4.73 21.85 -0.99
CA LEU A 322 3.62 20.89 -0.86
C LEU A 322 4.01 19.48 -1.33
N GLU A 323 4.79 19.37 -2.42
CA GLU A 323 5.24 18.08 -2.96
C GLU A 323 6.12 17.25 -2.01
N TYR A 324 6.67 17.85 -0.95
CA TYR A 324 7.52 17.19 0.05
C TYR A 324 6.89 17.15 1.45
N LYS A 325 5.64 17.60 1.61
CA LYS A 325 5.00 17.69 2.94
C LYS A 325 4.45 16.37 3.49
N LEU A 326 4.33 15.34 2.67
CA LEU A 326 4.01 13.99 3.14
C LEU A 326 5.05 13.03 2.58
N HIS A 327 5.89 12.49 3.45
CA HIS A 327 6.98 11.58 3.15
C HIS A 327 6.58 10.16 3.50
N ASP A 328 6.86 9.23 2.59
CA ASP A 328 6.55 7.83 2.78
C ASP A 328 7.61 7.12 3.66
N PHE A 329 7.19 6.65 4.83
CA PHE A 329 7.95 5.83 5.79
C PHE A 329 7.45 4.37 5.84
N GLY A 330 6.70 3.93 4.84
CA GLY A 330 5.88 2.71 4.90
C GLY A 330 6.62 1.41 4.61
N TYR A 331 7.87 1.44 4.14
CA TYR A 331 8.56 0.24 3.66
C TYR A 331 8.53 -0.94 4.66
N ARG A 332 8.87 -0.70 5.93
CA ARG A 332 8.86 -1.75 6.96
C ARG A 332 7.45 -2.18 7.40
N GLY A 333 6.44 -1.37 7.11
CA GLY A 333 5.08 -1.54 7.60
C GLY A 333 4.13 -2.23 6.62
N VAL A 334 4.58 -2.53 5.40
CA VAL A 334 3.77 -3.24 4.40
C VAL A 334 3.92 -4.76 4.47
N SER A 335 2.98 -5.47 3.86
CA SER A 335 2.91 -6.94 3.90
C SER A 335 3.95 -7.68 3.04
N SER A 336 4.59 -7.02 2.05
CA SER A 336 5.58 -7.65 1.17
C SER A 336 6.47 -6.63 0.45
N GLN A 337 7.56 -7.11 -0.16
CA GLN A 337 8.44 -6.29 -1.00
C GLN A 337 7.73 -5.76 -2.25
N GLU A 338 6.87 -6.58 -2.86
CA GLU A 338 6.06 -6.15 -4.00
C GLU A 338 5.06 -5.07 -3.58
N THR A 339 4.38 -5.26 -2.45
CA THR A 339 3.49 -4.24 -1.85
C THR A 339 4.23 -2.93 -1.62
N ALA A 340 5.48 -2.97 -1.13
CA ALA A 340 6.30 -1.78 -0.92
C ALA A 340 6.52 -1.01 -2.23
N GLY A 341 6.90 -1.71 -3.30
CA GLY A 341 7.11 -1.10 -4.62
C GLY A 341 5.84 -0.44 -5.17
N ILE A 342 4.72 -1.17 -5.15
CA ILE A 342 3.42 -0.69 -5.66
C ILE A 342 2.89 0.48 -4.82
N GLY A 343 2.95 0.36 -3.49
CA GLY A 343 2.42 1.36 -2.57
C GLY A 343 3.21 2.67 -2.66
N ALA A 344 4.54 2.59 -2.63
CA ALA A 344 5.40 3.76 -2.74
C ALA A 344 5.25 4.44 -4.11
N SER A 345 5.15 3.68 -5.21
CA SER A 345 4.91 4.26 -6.53
C SER A 345 3.56 4.98 -6.61
N ALA A 346 2.52 4.43 -5.96
CA ALA A 346 1.20 5.06 -5.89
C ALA A 346 1.21 6.35 -5.06
N HIS A 347 1.95 6.40 -3.95
CA HIS A 347 2.15 7.64 -3.19
C HIS A 347 2.89 8.71 -4.01
N LEU A 348 3.93 8.30 -4.75
CA LEU A 348 4.72 9.18 -5.60
C LEU A 348 3.91 9.81 -6.75
N VAL A 349 2.70 9.34 -7.05
CA VAL A 349 1.79 10.06 -7.97
C VAL A 349 1.49 11.48 -7.45
N ASN A 350 1.46 11.67 -6.13
CA ASN A 350 1.03 12.92 -5.50
C ASN A 350 2.19 13.72 -4.90
N PHE A 351 3.21 13.03 -4.38
CA PHE A 351 4.35 13.62 -3.66
C PHE A 351 5.70 13.15 -4.25
N LYS A 352 6.78 13.74 -3.75
CA LYS A 352 8.16 13.47 -4.19
C LYS A 352 9.06 12.94 -3.05
N GLY A 353 8.58 12.84 -1.81
CA GLY A 353 9.33 12.31 -0.66
C GLY A 353 9.05 10.83 -0.39
N THR A 354 10.08 9.97 -0.36
CA THR A 354 9.93 8.56 0.03
C THR A 354 11.23 7.95 0.54
N ASP A 355 11.14 7.15 1.60
CA ASP A 355 12.22 6.23 2.05
C ASP A 355 11.97 4.79 1.58
N THR A 356 10.84 4.52 0.93
CA THR A 356 10.51 3.22 0.35
C THR A 356 11.14 3.09 -1.04
N VAL A 357 12.44 2.81 -1.06
CA VAL A 357 13.28 2.74 -2.28
C VAL A 357 12.70 1.81 -3.36
N ALA A 358 11.97 0.75 -2.97
CA ALA A 358 11.29 -0.15 -3.90
C ALA A 358 10.41 0.58 -4.93
N GLY A 359 9.76 1.69 -4.53
CA GLY A 359 8.92 2.49 -5.42
C GLY A 359 9.70 3.14 -6.57
N ILE A 360 10.96 3.51 -6.36
CA ILE A 360 11.82 4.11 -7.39
C ILE A 360 12.10 3.11 -8.50
N ALA A 361 12.52 1.88 -8.12
CA ALA A 361 12.78 0.81 -9.07
C ALA A 361 11.51 0.41 -9.82
N PHE A 362 10.37 0.35 -9.11
CA PHE A 362 9.07 0.03 -9.68
C PHE A 362 8.66 1.02 -10.78
N VAL A 363 8.69 2.33 -10.49
CA VAL A 363 8.37 3.36 -11.48
C VAL A 363 9.30 3.27 -12.69
N LYS A 364 10.61 3.11 -12.47
CA LYS A 364 11.59 3.01 -13.56
C LYS A 364 11.33 1.81 -14.48
N LYS A 365 10.93 0.66 -13.91
CA LYS A 365 10.67 -0.57 -14.68
C LYS A 365 9.38 -0.50 -15.49
N TYR A 366 8.31 0.06 -14.92
CA TYR A 366 6.96 -0.08 -15.50
C TYR A 366 6.38 1.20 -16.12
N TYR A 367 6.92 2.37 -15.82
CA TYR A 367 6.35 3.66 -16.24
C TYR A 367 7.38 4.61 -16.85
N GLY A 368 8.55 4.75 -16.21
CA GLY A 368 9.58 5.71 -16.58
C GLY A 368 9.23 7.15 -16.19
N THR A 369 10.27 7.95 -15.97
CA THR A 369 10.22 9.40 -15.73
C THR A 369 11.25 10.09 -16.61
N LYS A 370 11.01 11.35 -16.96
CA LYS A 370 12.00 12.23 -17.59
C LYS A 370 13.18 12.49 -16.65
N ASP A 371 12.88 12.74 -15.38
CA ASP A 371 13.90 12.89 -14.34
C ASP A 371 14.54 11.53 -14.01
N PRO A 372 15.79 11.49 -13.51
CA PRO A 372 16.48 10.25 -13.19
C PRO A 372 15.75 9.35 -12.18
N VAL A 373 15.01 9.96 -11.25
CA VAL A 373 14.23 9.28 -10.22
C VAL A 373 12.90 10.02 -9.98
N PRO A 374 11.82 9.30 -9.60
CA PRO A 374 10.53 9.91 -9.30
C PRO A 374 10.47 10.53 -7.90
N GLY A 375 11.32 10.11 -6.96
CA GLY A 375 11.25 10.50 -5.56
C GLY A 375 12.64 10.67 -4.93
N TYR A 376 12.67 11.43 -3.83
CA TYR A 376 13.86 11.91 -3.16
C TYR A 376 13.75 11.67 -1.65
N SER A 377 14.90 11.67 -0.98
CA SER A 377 15.01 11.67 0.47
C SER A 377 16.21 12.51 0.91
N VAL A 378 16.37 12.67 2.21
CA VAL A 378 17.45 13.40 2.87
C VAL A 378 18.08 12.53 3.95
N PRO A 379 19.33 12.77 4.36
CA PRO A 379 19.90 12.08 5.52
C PRO A 379 18.99 12.21 6.75
N ALA A 380 18.76 11.10 7.44
CA ALA A 380 17.93 11.05 8.62
C ALA A 380 18.52 10.10 9.67
N ALA A 381 18.38 10.46 10.95
CA ALA A 381 18.69 9.59 12.06
C ALA A 381 17.50 8.66 12.39
N GLU A 382 17.81 7.51 12.97
CA GLU A 382 16.85 6.64 13.67
C GLU A 382 17.31 6.39 15.11
N HIS A 383 16.45 5.85 15.97
CA HIS A 383 16.74 5.70 17.41
C HIS A 383 18.04 4.92 17.67
N SER A 384 18.39 3.93 16.84
CA SER A 384 19.64 3.18 17.00
C SER A 384 20.88 4.08 16.91
N THR A 385 20.91 5.01 15.94
CA THR A 385 22.04 5.92 15.70
C THR A 385 22.21 6.97 16.80
N ILE A 386 21.15 7.26 17.56
CA ILE A 386 21.19 8.15 18.74
C ILE A 386 21.57 7.34 19.98
N THR A 387 20.82 6.28 20.27
CA THR A 387 20.95 5.50 21.50
C THR A 387 22.26 4.71 21.59
N ALA A 388 22.94 4.43 20.46
CA ALA A 388 24.28 3.82 20.44
C ALA A 388 25.34 4.64 21.18
N TRP A 389 25.13 5.95 21.37
CA TRP A 389 26.03 6.81 22.13
C TRP A 389 25.82 6.70 23.65
N GLY A 390 24.72 6.08 24.08
CA GLY A 390 24.26 6.09 25.47
C GLY A 390 23.52 7.37 25.83
N LYS A 391 22.64 7.29 26.83
CA LYS A 391 21.72 8.36 27.20
C LYS A 391 22.42 9.68 27.54
N ASP A 392 23.50 9.62 28.30
CA ASP A 392 24.25 10.80 28.75
C ASP A 392 24.99 11.51 27.60
N ARG A 393 24.97 10.94 26.39
CA ARG A 393 25.66 11.43 25.19
C ARG A 393 24.72 11.67 24.01
N GLU A 394 23.43 11.87 24.27
CA GLU A 394 22.45 12.25 23.23
C GLU A 394 22.90 13.53 22.49
N LYS A 395 23.40 14.54 23.23
CA LYS A 395 23.99 15.76 22.64
C LYS A 395 25.13 15.44 21.67
N ASP A 396 26.03 14.53 22.03
CA ASP A 396 27.19 14.19 21.18
C ASP A 396 26.73 13.51 19.89
N ALA A 397 25.71 12.65 19.96
CA ALA A 397 25.10 12.03 18.79
C ALA A 397 24.50 13.09 17.86
N PHE A 398 23.74 14.03 18.42
CA PHE A 398 23.14 15.14 17.70
C PHE A 398 24.18 16.03 17.01
N GLU A 399 25.19 16.47 17.76
CA GLU A 399 26.31 17.28 17.27
C GLU A 399 27.06 16.57 16.14
N HIS A 400 27.34 15.27 16.30
CA HIS A 400 28.01 14.47 15.30
C HIS A 400 27.22 14.45 13.98
N ILE A 401 25.93 14.11 14.03
CA ILE A 401 25.08 13.94 12.85
C ILE A 401 24.91 15.25 12.08
N VAL A 402 24.59 16.36 12.76
CA VAL A 402 24.37 17.64 12.08
C VAL A 402 25.68 18.22 11.50
N THR A 403 26.83 17.85 12.06
CA THR A 403 28.15 18.19 11.53
C THR A 403 28.49 17.34 10.30
N GLN A 404 28.19 16.04 10.31
CA GLN A 404 28.38 15.17 9.13
C GLN A 404 27.51 15.63 7.95
N PHE A 405 26.28 16.05 8.22
CA PHE A 405 25.32 16.50 7.22
C PHE A 405 25.07 18.02 7.33
N SER A 406 26.15 18.81 7.33
CA SER A 406 26.08 20.27 7.52
C SER A 406 25.49 21.04 6.33
N SER A 407 25.57 20.48 5.13
CA SER A 407 25.27 21.19 3.87
C SER A 407 24.05 20.64 3.12
N VAL A 408 23.26 19.79 3.77
CA VAL A 408 22.00 19.23 3.26
C VAL A 408 20.95 19.26 4.36
N PRO A 409 19.64 19.18 4.04
CA PRO A 409 18.64 18.99 5.08
C PRO A 409 18.93 17.70 5.85
N VAL A 410 18.76 17.71 7.17
CA VAL A 410 18.98 16.53 7.99
C VAL A 410 17.86 16.37 9.01
N SER A 411 17.22 15.20 9.02
CA SER A 411 16.19 14.86 9.99
C SER A 411 16.80 14.15 11.20
N VAL A 412 16.55 14.63 12.41
CA VAL A 412 17.10 14.01 13.62
C VAL A 412 15.97 13.67 14.60
N VAL A 413 15.77 12.37 14.82
CA VAL A 413 14.83 11.87 15.82
C VAL A 413 15.29 12.32 17.20
N SER A 414 14.41 13.03 17.91
CA SER A 414 14.76 13.79 19.12
C SER A 414 13.98 13.34 20.35
N ASP A 415 13.28 12.20 20.29
CA ASP A 415 12.45 11.69 21.37
C ASP A 415 12.98 10.38 21.99
N SER A 416 14.25 10.06 21.78
CA SER A 416 14.87 8.84 22.32
C SER A 416 14.73 8.74 23.84
N TYR A 417 14.74 9.88 24.54
CA TYR A 417 14.56 9.96 25.99
C TYR A 417 13.52 10.99 26.42
N ASP A 418 13.67 12.26 26.00
CA ASP A 418 12.72 13.34 26.30
C ASP A 418 12.76 14.40 25.19
N ILE A 419 11.72 14.43 24.36
CA ILE A 419 11.58 15.35 23.23
C ILE A 419 11.60 16.83 23.64
N TYR A 420 11.08 17.16 24.84
CA TYR A 420 10.99 18.53 25.28
C TYR A 420 12.35 19.04 25.76
N ASN A 421 13.08 18.21 26.52
CA ASN A 421 14.46 18.50 26.90
C ASN A 421 15.38 18.61 25.68
N ALA A 422 15.27 17.67 24.73
CA ALA A 422 16.04 17.71 23.50
C ALA A 422 15.82 19.01 22.71
N CYS A 423 14.57 19.45 22.57
CA CYS A 423 14.25 20.71 21.89
C CYS A 423 14.69 21.95 22.66
N GLU A 424 14.45 22.01 23.98
CA GLU A 424 14.68 23.22 24.78
C GLU A 424 16.16 23.41 25.14
N LYS A 425 16.81 22.34 25.63
CA LYS A 425 18.14 22.38 26.24
C LYS A 425 19.23 21.96 25.25
N ILE A 426 19.04 20.86 24.54
CA ILE A 426 20.09 20.38 23.63
C ILE A 426 20.11 21.23 22.35
N TRP A 427 19.03 21.24 21.58
CA TRP A 427 18.94 22.05 20.35
C TRP A 427 18.83 23.55 20.65
N GLY A 428 18.03 23.91 21.65
CA GLY A 428 17.74 25.30 22.00
C GLY A 428 18.78 26.00 22.85
N GLU A 429 19.78 25.30 23.41
CA GLU A 429 20.87 25.91 24.19
C GLU A 429 22.23 25.36 23.72
N ASP A 430 22.57 24.11 24.04
CA ASP A 430 23.93 23.55 23.86
C ASP A 430 24.41 23.58 22.40
N LEU A 431 23.59 23.10 21.48
CA LEU A 431 23.90 22.97 20.06
C LEU A 431 23.31 24.10 19.21
N ARG A 432 22.69 25.10 19.85
CA ARG A 432 21.99 26.20 19.16
C ARG A 432 22.89 26.91 18.15
N HIS A 433 24.16 27.10 18.49
CA HIS A 433 25.15 27.75 17.62
C HIS A 433 25.35 27.01 16.29
N LEU A 434 25.34 25.68 16.29
CA LEU A 434 25.41 24.87 15.07
C LEU A 434 24.17 25.07 14.21
N ILE A 435 22.99 25.15 14.83
CA ILE A 435 21.72 25.28 14.11
C ILE A 435 21.60 26.66 13.45
N LEU A 436 22.01 27.72 14.15
CA LEU A 436 22.05 29.08 13.60
C LEU A 436 22.99 29.23 12.39
N SER A 437 24.03 28.39 12.31
CA SER A 437 25.03 28.44 11.23
C SER A 437 24.59 27.73 9.95
N ARG A 438 23.46 26.99 9.99
CA ARG A 438 22.97 26.24 8.83
C ARG A 438 22.30 27.17 7.81
N THR A 439 22.33 26.77 6.54
CA THR A 439 21.69 27.53 5.46
C THR A 439 20.21 27.15 5.29
N THR A 440 19.47 27.98 4.54
CA THR A 440 18.06 27.72 4.19
C THR A 440 17.88 26.43 3.39
N GLU A 441 18.88 26.03 2.61
CA GLU A 441 18.89 24.82 1.79
C GLU A 441 19.25 23.58 2.61
N ALA A 442 19.78 23.75 3.82
CA ALA A 442 20.27 22.69 4.68
C ALA A 442 19.66 22.74 6.09
N PRO A 443 18.32 22.83 6.27
CA PRO A 443 17.73 22.96 7.58
C PRO A 443 17.95 21.72 8.46
N LEU A 444 18.05 21.93 9.77
CA LEU A 444 17.75 20.86 10.73
C LEU A 444 16.24 20.63 10.72
N ILE A 445 15.85 19.37 10.63
CA ILE A 445 14.45 18.94 10.73
C ILE A 445 14.33 18.10 12.01
N ILE A 446 13.76 18.67 13.06
CA ILE A 446 13.56 17.96 14.34
C ILE A 446 12.39 16.98 14.19
N ARG A 447 12.60 15.73 14.59
CA ARG A 447 11.59 14.68 14.48
C ARG A 447 11.14 14.15 15.84
N PRO A 448 9.95 14.54 16.33
CA PRO A 448 9.21 13.74 17.32
C PRO A 448 8.66 12.45 16.70
N ASP A 449 8.62 11.35 17.48
CA ASP A 449 8.20 10.02 17.01
C ASP A 449 7.37 9.24 18.07
N SER A 450 6.81 9.94 19.07
CA SER A 450 5.97 9.35 20.12
C SER A 450 5.06 10.39 20.80
N GLY A 451 4.06 9.92 21.53
CA GLY A 451 3.08 10.74 22.26
C GLY A 451 1.82 11.05 21.46
N ASN A 452 0.95 11.94 21.97
CA ASN A 452 -0.18 12.44 21.19
C ASN A 452 0.35 13.32 20.05
N PRO A 453 0.06 13.03 18.76
CA PRO A 453 0.68 13.74 17.65
C PRO A 453 0.41 15.25 17.64
N LEU A 454 -0.83 15.68 17.92
CA LEU A 454 -1.19 17.10 17.92
C LEU A 454 -0.52 17.84 19.08
N ASP A 455 -0.65 17.32 20.30
CA ASP A 455 -0.13 17.98 21.49
C ASP A 455 1.40 18.09 21.44
N THR A 456 2.06 17.03 20.97
CA THR A 456 3.52 16.97 20.84
C THR A 456 4.00 17.99 19.83
N VAL A 457 3.38 18.06 18.64
CA VAL A 457 3.74 19.04 17.61
C VAL A 457 3.59 20.47 18.13
N LEU A 458 2.46 20.79 18.75
CA LEU A 458 2.22 22.14 19.28
C LEU A 458 3.24 22.52 20.36
N LYS A 459 3.51 21.62 21.30
CA LYS A 459 4.46 21.88 22.38
C LYS A 459 5.90 22.00 21.87
N VAL A 460 6.31 21.18 20.89
CA VAL A 460 7.62 21.32 20.24
C VAL A 460 7.74 22.68 19.55
N LEU A 461 6.74 23.08 18.74
CA LEU A 461 6.75 24.39 18.07
C LEU A 461 6.82 25.54 19.08
N ASP A 462 6.06 25.48 20.17
CA ASP A 462 6.08 26.51 21.22
C ASP A 462 7.43 26.59 21.95
N ILE A 463 8.10 25.46 22.19
CA ILE A 463 9.47 25.44 22.74
C ILE A 463 10.44 26.08 21.75
N LEU A 464 10.44 25.62 20.50
CA LEU A 464 11.35 26.13 19.47
C LEU A 464 11.12 27.63 19.22
N GLY A 465 9.86 28.08 19.23
CA GLY A 465 9.50 29.48 19.09
C GLY A 465 9.98 30.39 20.21
N LYS A 466 10.28 29.84 21.40
CA LYS A 466 10.91 30.57 22.52
C LYS A 466 12.44 30.58 22.42
N LYS A 467 13.04 29.55 21.83
CA LYS A 467 14.51 29.38 21.76
C LYS A 467 15.14 29.94 20.48
N PHE A 468 14.36 30.03 19.40
CA PHE A 468 14.79 30.50 18.09
C PHE A 468 13.99 31.74 17.65
N PRO A 469 14.58 32.64 16.87
CA PRO A 469 13.89 33.85 16.40
C PRO A 469 12.77 33.45 15.43
N ILE A 470 11.53 33.73 15.80
CA ILE A 470 10.37 33.55 14.92
C ILE A 470 10.06 34.82 14.15
N THR A 471 9.48 34.65 12.96
CA THR A 471 8.87 35.74 12.20
C THR A 471 7.36 35.50 12.08
N GLU A 472 6.63 36.54 11.71
CA GLU A 472 5.24 36.43 11.28
C GLU A 472 5.19 36.60 9.76
N ASN A 473 4.58 35.65 9.05
CA ASN A 473 4.46 35.72 7.60
C ASN A 473 3.33 36.69 7.16
N SER A 474 3.17 36.89 5.85
CA SER A 474 2.16 37.81 5.30
C SER A 474 0.70 37.44 5.59
N LYS A 475 0.44 36.23 6.10
CA LYS A 475 -0.89 35.74 6.52
C LYS A 475 -1.12 35.84 8.03
N GLY A 476 -0.16 36.36 8.79
CA GLY A 476 -0.27 36.50 10.24
C GLY A 476 0.01 35.21 11.02
N TYR A 477 0.81 34.29 10.46
CA TYR A 477 1.18 33.03 11.10
C TYR A 477 2.67 33.00 11.48
N LYS A 478 2.97 32.39 12.63
CA LYS A 478 4.33 32.20 13.13
C LYS A 478 5.11 31.26 12.22
N LEU A 479 6.35 31.63 11.94
CA LEU A 479 7.30 30.91 11.10
C LEU A 479 8.64 30.78 11.82
N LEU A 480 9.13 29.55 11.92
CA LEU A 480 10.47 29.21 12.38
C LEU A 480 11.51 29.73 11.37
N PRO A 481 12.72 30.06 11.83
CA PRO A 481 13.77 30.53 10.92
C PRO A 481 14.09 29.45 9.87
N PRO A 482 14.50 29.83 8.65
CA PRO A 482 14.54 28.93 7.49
C PRO A 482 15.43 27.68 7.66
N TYR A 483 16.41 27.74 8.54
CA TYR A 483 17.32 26.64 8.87
C TYR A 483 16.76 25.62 9.88
N LEU A 484 15.51 25.78 10.34
CA LEU A 484 14.90 24.90 11.34
C LEU A 484 13.45 24.56 10.98
N ARG A 485 13.13 23.26 10.89
CA ARG A 485 11.80 22.73 10.61
C ARG A 485 11.49 21.53 11.51
N VAL A 486 10.25 21.07 11.45
CA VAL A 486 9.77 19.88 12.18
C VAL A 486 9.24 18.84 11.20
N ILE A 487 9.43 17.56 11.50
CA ILE A 487 8.72 16.46 10.82
C ILE A 487 8.04 15.55 11.85
N GLN A 488 6.71 15.43 11.78
CA GLN A 488 5.96 14.47 12.60
C GLN A 488 5.88 13.15 11.85
N GLY A 489 6.52 12.09 12.36
CA GLY A 489 6.58 10.77 11.70
C GLY A 489 5.68 9.71 12.33
N ASP A 490 5.27 9.89 13.58
CA ASP A 490 4.48 8.92 14.33
C ASP A 490 2.98 9.23 14.30
N GLY A 491 2.15 8.18 14.31
CA GLY A 491 0.70 8.32 14.41
C GLY A 491 0.01 9.06 13.26
N VAL A 492 0.69 9.33 12.14
CA VAL A 492 0.13 10.11 11.01
C VAL A 492 -0.74 9.23 10.10
N ASP A 493 -2.05 9.46 10.12
CA ASP A 493 -3.00 9.04 9.11
C ASP A 493 -3.81 10.25 8.61
N ILE A 494 -4.73 10.04 7.67
CA ILE A 494 -5.50 11.15 7.09
C ILE A 494 -6.29 11.98 8.12
N ASN A 495 -6.74 11.37 9.22
CA ASN A 495 -7.52 12.05 10.25
C ASN A 495 -6.60 12.81 11.21
N THR A 496 -5.53 12.17 11.69
CA THR A 496 -4.58 12.84 12.58
C THR A 496 -3.83 13.95 11.86
N LEU A 497 -3.51 13.78 10.57
CA LEU A 497 -2.98 14.85 9.70
C LEU A 497 -3.89 16.08 9.74
N GLN A 498 -5.19 15.88 9.50
CA GLN A 498 -6.20 16.94 9.52
C GLN A 498 -6.30 17.61 10.91
N GLU A 499 -6.21 16.84 11.98
CA GLU A 499 -6.24 17.36 13.35
C GLU A 499 -5.00 18.20 13.67
N ILE A 500 -3.81 17.75 13.27
CA ILE A 500 -2.55 18.48 13.49
C ILE A 500 -2.56 19.82 12.76
N VAL A 501 -2.88 19.85 11.46
CA VAL A 501 -2.83 21.10 10.68
C VAL A 501 -3.91 22.10 11.12
N GLU A 502 -5.08 21.62 11.55
CA GLU A 502 -6.12 22.48 12.14
C GLU A 502 -5.68 23.05 13.48
N GLY A 503 -5.12 22.21 14.37
CA GLY A 503 -4.60 22.68 15.66
C GLY A 503 -3.45 23.68 15.51
N MET A 504 -2.54 23.47 14.56
CA MET A 504 -1.48 24.42 14.22
C MET A 504 -2.05 25.76 13.74
N LYS A 505 -3.04 25.72 12.83
CA LYS A 505 -3.72 26.93 12.36
C LYS A 505 -4.37 27.70 13.51
N GLN A 506 -5.10 27.02 14.40
CA GLN A 506 -5.74 27.63 15.58
C GLN A 506 -4.71 28.29 16.51
N LYS A 507 -3.53 27.68 16.66
CA LYS A 507 -2.41 28.22 17.44
C LYS A 507 -1.53 29.19 16.66
N LYS A 508 -1.95 29.64 15.46
CA LYS A 508 -1.22 30.60 14.61
C LYS A 508 0.19 30.12 14.23
N TRP A 509 0.38 28.83 14.02
CA TRP A 509 1.59 28.26 13.44
C TRP A 509 1.38 27.99 11.95
N SER A 510 2.28 28.47 11.10
CA SER A 510 2.21 28.20 9.65
C SER A 510 2.48 26.72 9.36
N ILE A 511 1.81 26.15 8.36
CA ILE A 511 2.11 24.79 7.88
C ILE A 511 3.47 24.72 7.17
N GLU A 512 4.05 25.86 6.78
CA GLU A 512 5.43 25.95 6.29
C GLU A 512 6.46 25.33 7.26
N ASN A 513 6.17 25.33 8.57
CA ASN A 513 7.06 24.83 9.61
C ASN A 513 7.21 23.31 9.64
N ILE A 514 6.25 22.57 9.06
CA ILE A 514 6.14 21.13 9.27
C ILE A 514 6.07 20.35 7.96
N ALA A 515 6.67 19.16 8.00
CA ALA A 515 6.38 18.05 7.09
C ALA A 515 5.85 16.85 7.89
N PHE A 516 5.29 15.87 7.22
CA PHE A 516 4.75 14.67 7.84
C PHE A 516 5.42 13.44 7.25
N GLY A 517 5.77 12.47 8.10
CA GLY A 517 6.10 11.11 7.69
C GLY A 517 4.92 10.20 7.99
N SER A 518 4.53 9.34 7.05
CA SER A 518 3.49 8.34 7.32
C SER A 518 3.91 6.97 6.79
N GLY A 519 3.80 5.96 7.66
CA GLY A 519 4.20 4.59 7.37
C GLY A 519 3.02 3.67 7.09
N GLY A 520 2.70 2.80 8.06
CA GLY A 520 1.65 1.79 7.93
C GLY A 520 0.27 2.38 7.59
N ALA A 521 -0.06 3.59 8.05
CA ALA A 521 -1.33 4.22 7.70
C ALA A 521 -1.41 4.68 6.24
N LEU A 522 -0.28 5.05 5.63
CA LEU A 522 -0.20 5.46 4.23
C LEU A 522 -0.27 4.25 3.30
N LEU A 523 0.47 3.17 3.62
CA LEU A 523 0.66 2.05 2.70
C LEU A 523 -0.02 0.73 3.11
N GLN A 524 -0.43 0.52 4.36
CA GLN A 524 -0.92 -0.79 4.83
C GLN A 524 -2.34 -0.76 5.43
N LYS A 525 -2.73 0.30 6.14
CA LYS A 525 -4.04 0.45 6.81
C LYS A 525 -5.16 0.80 5.82
N LEU A 526 -5.21 0.10 4.70
CA LEU A 526 -6.14 0.30 3.59
C LEU A 526 -6.73 -1.05 3.19
N THR A 527 -7.98 -1.04 2.76
CA THR A 527 -8.67 -2.24 2.28
C THR A 527 -9.43 -1.94 1.00
N ARG A 528 -9.68 -2.98 0.19
CA ARG A 528 -10.48 -2.90 -1.04
C ARG A 528 -11.83 -2.22 -0.83
N ASP A 529 -12.45 -2.46 0.33
CA ASP A 529 -13.77 -1.94 0.69
C ASP A 529 -13.77 -0.45 1.08
N LEU A 530 -12.62 0.18 1.26
CA LEU A 530 -12.54 1.63 1.50
C LEU A 530 -13.17 2.42 0.35
N LEU A 531 -12.88 2.01 -0.89
CA LEU A 531 -13.41 2.59 -2.12
C LEU A 531 -14.43 1.67 -2.82
N ASN A 532 -14.71 0.51 -2.22
CA ASN A 532 -15.56 -0.54 -2.80
C ASN A 532 -15.14 -0.94 -4.22
N CYS A 533 -13.83 -1.02 -4.45
CA CYS A 533 -13.22 -1.49 -5.70
C CYS A 533 -13.76 -2.87 -6.08
N SER A 534 -14.40 -3.01 -7.23
CA SER A 534 -15.15 -4.20 -7.58
C SER A 534 -15.12 -4.46 -9.07
N PHE A 535 -15.00 -5.73 -9.43
CA PHE A 535 -15.15 -6.19 -10.81
C PHE A 535 -16.42 -7.03 -10.97
N LYS A 536 -17.16 -6.89 -12.08
CA LYS A 536 -18.38 -7.69 -12.36
C LYS A 536 -18.58 -7.92 -13.86
N CYS A 537 -19.19 -9.04 -14.20
CA CYS A 537 -19.78 -9.27 -15.52
C CYS A 537 -21.02 -8.38 -15.70
N SER A 538 -21.12 -7.72 -16.84
CA SER A 538 -22.28 -6.88 -17.21
C SER A 538 -22.91 -7.26 -18.55
N TYR A 539 -22.20 -8.02 -19.41
CA TYR A 539 -22.72 -8.41 -20.71
C TYR A 539 -22.19 -9.78 -21.13
N VAL A 540 -23.05 -10.59 -21.76
CA VAL A 540 -22.68 -11.88 -22.35
C VAL A 540 -23.30 -12.02 -23.73
N VAL A 541 -22.70 -12.84 -24.59
CA VAL A 541 -23.33 -13.31 -25.83
C VAL A 541 -23.54 -14.81 -25.72
N THR A 542 -24.79 -15.26 -25.79
CA THR A 542 -25.18 -16.67 -25.72
C THR A 542 -26.14 -16.99 -26.86
N ASN A 543 -25.90 -18.09 -27.59
CA ASN A 543 -26.65 -18.43 -28.81
C ASN A 543 -26.67 -17.27 -29.84
N GLY A 544 -25.57 -16.52 -29.94
CA GLY A 544 -25.47 -15.36 -30.84
C GLY A 544 -26.23 -14.10 -30.38
N LEU A 545 -26.94 -14.16 -29.25
CA LEU A 545 -27.71 -13.03 -28.71
C LEU A 545 -26.97 -12.36 -27.56
N GLY A 546 -26.82 -11.04 -27.65
CA GLY A 546 -26.28 -10.21 -26.59
C GLY A 546 -27.29 -9.98 -25.47
N ILE A 547 -26.89 -10.23 -24.23
CA ILE A 547 -27.75 -10.11 -23.05
C ILE A 547 -27.06 -9.23 -22.01
N ASN A 548 -27.78 -8.21 -21.53
CA ASN A 548 -27.36 -7.40 -20.39
C ASN A 548 -27.56 -8.20 -19.11
N VAL A 549 -26.48 -8.44 -18.35
CA VAL A 549 -26.51 -9.17 -17.08
C VAL A 549 -26.14 -8.25 -15.93
N PHE A 550 -26.65 -8.53 -14.74
CA PHE A 550 -26.35 -7.77 -13.52
C PHE A 550 -26.74 -8.55 -12.27
N LYS A 551 -26.22 -8.14 -11.12
CA LYS A 551 -26.70 -8.56 -9.81
C LYS A 551 -27.41 -7.40 -9.13
N ASP A 552 -28.48 -7.71 -8.38
CA ASP A 552 -29.20 -6.75 -7.57
C ASP A 552 -29.67 -7.41 -6.26
N PRO A 553 -28.79 -7.53 -5.26
CA PRO A 553 -29.13 -8.21 -4.00
C PRO A 553 -30.19 -7.42 -3.22
N VAL A 554 -31.33 -8.05 -2.93
CA VAL A 554 -32.46 -7.43 -2.22
C VAL A 554 -32.08 -6.81 -0.88
N ALA A 555 -31.14 -7.41 -0.15
CA ALA A 555 -30.70 -6.95 1.16
C ALA A 555 -29.63 -5.85 1.13
N ASP A 556 -29.09 -5.50 -0.04
CA ASP A 556 -28.03 -4.50 -0.15
C ASP A 556 -28.03 -3.84 -1.55
N PRO A 557 -28.86 -2.80 -1.76
CA PRO A 557 -28.93 -2.08 -3.03
C PRO A 557 -27.61 -1.41 -3.46
N ASN A 558 -26.69 -1.15 -2.52
CA ASN A 558 -25.35 -0.64 -2.86
C ASN A 558 -24.51 -1.67 -3.62
N LYS A 559 -24.92 -2.95 -3.60
CA LYS A 559 -24.26 -4.02 -4.36
C LYS A 559 -24.80 -4.22 -5.75
N ARG A 560 -25.83 -3.47 -6.18
CA ARG A 560 -26.33 -3.48 -7.55
C ARG A 560 -25.21 -3.16 -8.54
N SER A 561 -25.09 -3.97 -9.59
CA SER A 561 -24.10 -3.76 -10.65
C SER A 561 -24.72 -3.12 -11.90
N LYS A 562 -23.89 -2.43 -12.67
CA LYS A 562 -24.21 -1.92 -14.01
C LYS A 562 -24.56 -3.03 -15.00
N LYS A 563 -25.25 -2.66 -16.08
CA LYS A 563 -25.82 -3.53 -17.10
C LYS A 563 -25.20 -3.28 -18.48
N GLY A 564 -24.99 -4.36 -19.24
CA GLY A 564 -24.61 -4.32 -20.64
C GLY A 564 -23.18 -3.84 -20.92
N ARG A 565 -22.93 -3.45 -22.18
CA ARG A 565 -21.69 -2.82 -22.62
C ARG A 565 -21.59 -1.41 -22.04
N LEU A 566 -20.41 -1.07 -21.50
CA LEU A 566 -20.17 0.19 -20.81
C LEU A 566 -19.19 1.08 -21.60
N SER A 567 -19.34 2.38 -21.43
CA SER A 567 -18.41 3.42 -21.91
C SER A 567 -18.40 4.60 -20.95
N LEU A 568 -17.28 5.33 -20.88
CA LEU A 568 -17.10 6.47 -19.98
C LEU A 568 -17.01 7.76 -20.79
N HIS A 569 -17.78 8.78 -20.43
CA HIS A 569 -17.87 10.02 -21.20
C HIS A 569 -17.77 11.25 -20.31
N ARG A 570 -17.49 12.41 -20.93
CA ARG A 570 -17.68 13.72 -20.30
C ARG A 570 -19.13 14.16 -20.44
N THR A 571 -19.69 14.73 -19.37
CA THR A 571 -20.97 15.43 -19.45
C THR A 571 -20.77 16.84 -20.02
N PRO A 572 -21.84 17.51 -20.49
CA PRO A 572 -21.75 18.91 -20.95
C PRO A 572 -21.21 19.87 -19.88
N ALA A 573 -21.40 19.54 -18.60
CA ALA A 573 -20.87 20.31 -17.46
C ALA A 573 -19.40 19.98 -17.11
N GLY A 574 -18.74 19.10 -17.87
CA GLY A 574 -17.36 18.67 -17.63
C GLY A 574 -17.18 17.52 -16.62
N ASN A 575 -18.26 17.01 -16.03
CA ASN A 575 -18.23 15.84 -15.13
C ASN A 575 -18.08 14.53 -15.92
N PHE A 576 -18.09 13.39 -15.22
CA PHE A 576 -18.03 12.06 -15.83
C PHE A 576 -19.36 11.31 -15.74
N VAL A 577 -19.66 10.52 -16.76
CA VAL A 577 -20.81 9.62 -16.77
C VAL A 577 -20.45 8.29 -17.42
N THR A 578 -20.87 7.19 -16.79
CA THR A 578 -20.82 5.85 -17.40
C THR A 578 -22.14 5.57 -18.07
N LEU A 579 -22.12 5.38 -19.39
CA LEU A 579 -23.28 4.94 -20.15
C LEU A 579 -23.35 3.41 -20.13
N GLU A 580 -24.52 2.89 -19.79
CA GLU A 580 -24.82 1.46 -19.70
C GLU A 580 -25.55 0.95 -20.95
N GLU A 581 -25.70 -0.36 -21.09
CA GLU A 581 -26.55 -0.99 -22.11
C GLU A 581 -26.14 -0.65 -23.56
N GLY A 582 -24.86 -0.34 -23.80
CA GLY A 582 -24.36 0.02 -25.13
C GLY A 582 -24.75 1.43 -25.60
N LYS A 583 -25.34 2.28 -24.74
CA LYS A 583 -25.79 3.64 -25.10
C LYS A 583 -24.66 4.58 -25.53
N GLY A 584 -23.40 4.22 -25.28
CA GLY A 584 -22.25 4.92 -25.85
C GLY A 584 -22.23 4.91 -27.38
N ASP A 585 -22.81 3.88 -28.02
CA ASP A 585 -22.88 3.77 -29.48
C ASP A 585 -23.89 4.79 -30.09
N LEU A 586 -24.68 5.48 -29.26
CA LEU A 586 -25.56 6.58 -29.71
C LEU A 586 -24.78 7.90 -29.93
N GLU A 587 -23.52 7.95 -29.48
CA GLU A 587 -22.60 9.10 -29.65
C GLU A 587 -23.10 10.45 -29.08
N GLU A 588 -24.11 10.43 -28.20
CA GLU A 588 -24.73 11.63 -27.61
C GLU A 588 -23.80 12.39 -26.63
N TYR A 589 -22.79 11.71 -26.06
CA TYR A 589 -21.88 12.25 -25.04
C TYR A 589 -20.43 12.40 -25.54
N GLY A 590 -20.23 12.37 -26.86
CA GLY A 590 -18.91 12.45 -27.47
C GLY A 590 -18.15 11.12 -27.39
N HIS A 591 -16.82 11.22 -27.27
CA HIS A 591 -15.94 10.05 -27.35
C HIS A 591 -15.83 9.30 -26.02
N ASP A 592 -15.76 7.97 -26.12
CA ASP A 592 -15.44 7.10 -24.99
C ASP A 592 -14.00 7.37 -24.50
N LEU A 593 -13.86 7.60 -23.20
CA LEU A 593 -12.60 7.84 -22.51
C LEU A 593 -11.84 6.54 -22.21
N LEU A 594 -12.47 5.37 -22.36
CA LEU A 594 -11.80 4.09 -22.25
C LEU A 594 -11.00 3.79 -23.52
N HIS A 595 -9.69 3.62 -23.38
CA HIS A 595 -8.80 3.27 -24.49
C HIS A 595 -8.36 1.82 -24.38
N THR A 596 -8.23 1.11 -25.51
CA THR A 596 -7.60 -0.22 -25.52
C THR A 596 -6.15 -0.12 -25.05
N VAL A 597 -5.87 -0.70 -23.89
CA VAL A 597 -4.54 -0.75 -23.25
C VAL A 597 -3.89 -2.12 -23.37
N PHE A 598 -4.69 -3.16 -23.61
CA PHE A 598 -4.22 -4.52 -23.83
C PHE A 598 -5.08 -5.22 -24.87
N LYS A 599 -4.46 -5.95 -25.79
CA LYS A 599 -5.15 -6.80 -26.76
C LYS A 599 -4.30 -7.98 -27.17
N ASN A 600 -4.85 -9.19 -27.05
CA ASN A 600 -4.25 -10.44 -27.54
C ASN A 600 -2.79 -10.63 -27.10
N GLY A 601 -2.54 -10.50 -25.80
CA GLY A 601 -1.20 -10.66 -25.21
C GLY A 601 -0.26 -9.44 -25.32
N LYS A 602 -0.71 -8.32 -25.89
CA LYS A 602 0.13 -7.13 -26.12
C LYS A 602 -0.42 -5.91 -25.39
N VAL A 603 0.46 -5.17 -24.73
CA VAL A 603 0.16 -3.82 -24.23
C VAL A 603 0.12 -2.88 -25.44
N THR A 604 -1.02 -2.21 -25.67
CA THR A 604 -1.27 -1.37 -26.85
C THR A 604 -1.16 0.11 -26.57
N LYS A 605 -1.26 0.51 -25.30
CA LYS A 605 -1.10 1.90 -24.85
C LYS A 605 -0.41 1.90 -23.48
N SER A 606 0.48 2.85 -23.27
CA SER A 606 1.19 3.05 -22.01
C SER A 606 1.31 4.52 -21.69
N TYR A 607 1.49 4.82 -20.41
CA TYR A 607 1.60 6.16 -19.85
C TYR A 607 2.92 6.28 -19.10
N SER A 608 3.64 7.38 -19.31
CA SER A 608 4.78 7.74 -18.48
C SER A 608 4.32 8.18 -17.09
N PHE A 609 5.20 8.06 -16.10
CA PHE A 609 4.87 8.49 -14.74
C PHE A 609 4.63 10.01 -14.65
N ASP A 610 5.26 10.80 -15.53
CA ASP A 610 5.07 12.24 -15.61
C ASP A 610 3.66 12.61 -16.12
N GLU A 611 3.14 11.87 -17.12
CA GLU A 611 1.76 12.03 -17.59
C GLU A 611 0.76 11.67 -16.48
N ILE A 612 1.03 10.59 -15.74
CA ILE A 612 0.19 10.16 -14.61
C ILE A 612 0.13 11.24 -13.53
N ARG A 613 1.28 11.79 -13.13
CA ARG A 613 1.36 12.92 -12.19
C ARG A 613 0.60 14.14 -12.70
N LYS A 614 0.73 14.47 -13.98
CA LYS A 614 0.01 15.59 -14.60
C LYS A 614 -1.50 15.40 -14.52
N ASN A 615 -1.99 14.20 -14.84
CA ASN A 615 -3.42 13.87 -14.81
C ASN A 615 -4.00 13.91 -13.39
N ALA A 616 -3.18 13.56 -12.38
CA ALA A 616 -3.61 13.46 -10.99
C ALA A 616 -3.51 14.77 -10.18
N LYS A 617 -2.97 15.86 -10.77
CA LYS A 617 -2.81 17.15 -10.09
C LYS A 617 -4.10 17.62 -9.42
N LEU A 618 -3.96 18.35 -8.31
CA LEU A 618 -5.11 19.02 -7.70
C LEU A 618 -5.52 20.25 -8.53
N ASN A 619 -6.82 20.56 -8.56
CA ASN A 619 -7.30 21.79 -9.23
C ASN A 619 -6.64 23.05 -8.64
N ILE A 620 -6.46 23.09 -7.31
CA ILE A 620 -5.78 24.20 -6.63
C ILE A 620 -4.33 24.38 -7.08
N GLU A 621 -3.64 23.31 -7.52
CA GLU A 621 -2.29 23.41 -8.09
C GLU A 621 -2.32 23.96 -9.53
N LEU A 622 -3.45 23.82 -10.24
CA LEU A 622 -3.65 24.38 -11.58
C LEU A 622 -4.06 25.85 -11.53
N GLU A 623 -4.81 26.26 -10.50
CA GLU A 623 -5.28 27.63 -10.29
C GLU A 623 -4.17 28.57 -9.78
N VAL A 624 -3.21 28.06 -9.02
CA VAL A 624 -2.11 28.85 -8.40
C VAL A 624 -0.85 28.88 -9.28
N ALA A 625 -0.76 28.07 -10.34
CA ALA A 625 0.37 28.11 -11.25
C ALA A 625 0.42 29.46 -11.99
N PRO A 626 1.57 30.16 -12.02
CA PRO A 626 1.68 31.40 -12.81
C PRO A 626 1.42 31.08 -14.28
N HIS A 627 0.48 31.82 -14.88
CA HIS A 627 0.17 31.75 -16.32
C HIS A 627 1.37 32.09 -17.20
#